data_AF-A0A0H4V8H7-F1
#
_entry.id   AF-A0A0H4V8H7-F1
#
_cell.length_a   1.000
_cell.length_b   1.000
_cell.length_c   1.000
_cell.angle_alpha   90.00
_cell.angle_beta   90.00
_cell.angle_gamma   90.00
#
_symmetry.space_group_name_H-M   'P 1'
#
loop_
_entity.id
_entity.type
_entity.pdbx_description
1 polymer ?
#
loop_
_entity_poly.entity_id
_entity_poly.type
_entity_poly.pdbx_seq_one_letter_code
_entity_poly.pdbx_strand_id
1 'polypeptide(L)'
;MAPLPESLDALPDVLVPIPALEANDNEAPRQAQQPESRMFELPASVWRAMIACYAIFLIALLGATGGAHAAFAIAISAIYVTMFFGTARVMLRQASSQPRSVLDRPGTVLQTAYGPLARKEVYGQVLIVPAAVAFFGIGISVISAVVM
;
A
#
# COMPACT_ATOMS: atom_id res chain seq x y z
N MET A 1 44.36 -36.34 -35.43
CA MET A 1 42.93 -36.58 -35.16
C MET A 1 42.75 -36.42 -33.66
N ALA A 2 42.00 -35.46 -33.15
CA ALA A 2 40.66 -35.06 -33.58
C ALA A 2 40.47 -33.54 -33.75
N PRO A 3 39.74 -33.10 -34.79
CA PRO A 3 39.15 -31.77 -34.86
C PRO A 3 38.02 -31.64 -33.82
N LEU A 4 37.83 -30.44 -33.28
CA LEU A 4 36.69 -30.12 -32.40
C LEU A 4 35.37 -30.34 -33.16
N PRO A 5 34.37 -31.02 -32.59
CA PRO A 5 33.09 -31.21 -33.25
C PRO A 5 32.32 -29.87 -33.32
N GLU A 6 32.10 -29.42 -34.55
CA GLU A 6 31.04 -28.46 -34.94
C GLU A 6 29.66 -29.05 -34.59
N SER A 7 29.16 -28.81 -33.39
CA SER A 7 27.76 -29.12 -33.09
C SER A 7 27.17 -28.15 -32.07
N LEU A 8 27.02 -26.90 -32.50
CA LEU A 8 26.06 -25.96 -31.91
C LEU A 8 24.84 -25.73 -32.84
N ASP A 9 24.84 -26.31 -34.04
CA ASP A 9 23.79 -26.11 -35.07
C ASP A 9 22.62 -27.12 -35.00
N ALA A 10 22.50 -27.90 -33.93
CA ALA A 10 21.55 -29.02 -33.87
C ALA A 10 20.52 -28.93 -32.74
N LEU A 11 20.18 -27.73 -32.26
CA LEU A 11 18.92 -27.56 -31.52
C LEU A 11 17.90 -26.90 -32.45
N PRO A 12 16.82 -27.60 -32.82
CA PRO A 12 15.80 -27.04 -33.68
C PRO A 12 15.27 -25.77 -33.04
N ASP A 13 15.20 -24.76 -33.90
CA ASP A 13 14.64 -23.43 -33.73
C ASP A 13 13.15 -23.56 -33.38
N VAL A 14 12.83 -24.11 -32.20
CA VAL A 14 11.50 -24.04 -31.62
C VAL A 14 11.40 -22.65 -31.00
N LEU A 15 11.28 -21.68 -31.91
CA LEU A 15 10.62 -20.40 -31.69
C LEU A 15 9.19 -20.72 -31.24
N VAL A 16 9.02 -21.12 -29.98
CA VAL A 16 7.79 -20.81 -29.27
C VAL A 16 7.79 -19.30 -29.22
N PRO A 17 6.84 -18.62 -29.87
CA PRO A 17 6.70 -17.20 -29.68
C PRO A 17 6.30 -17.01 -28.20
N ILE A 18 7.29 -16.68 -27.36
CA ILE A 18 7.07 -16.00 -26.09
C ILE A 18 7.03 -14.49 -26.36
N PRO A 19 6.02 -13.97 -27.09
CA PRO A 19 5.58 -12.60 -26.84
C PRO A 19 4.09 -12.53 -26.49
N ALA A 20 3.37 -13.66 -26.47
CA ALA A 20 1.92 -13.66 -26.22
C ALA A 20 1.54 -13.95 -24.75
N LEU A 21 2.43 -14.57 -23.96
CA LEU A 21 2.18 -14.82 -22.53
C LEU A 21 2.88 -13.78 -21.61
N GLU A 22 3.89 -13.08 -22.12
CA GLU A 22 4.57 -11.95 -21.50
C GLU A 22 4.06 -10.62 -22.06
N ALA A 23 2.74 -10.47 -22.18
CA ALA A 23 2.15 -9.14 -22.31
C ALA A 23 2.35 -8.41 -20.97
N ASN A 24 3.57 -7.95 -20.74
CA ASN A 24 3.90 -7.00 -19.70
C ASN A 24 3.37 -5.64 -20.17
N ASP A 25 2.15 -5.29 -19.76
CA ASP A 25 1.53 -3.99 -20.07
C ASP A 25 2.38 -2.77 -19.62
N ASN A 26 3.51 -3.00 -18.92
CA ASN A 26 4.49 -1.98 -18.54
C ASN A 26 5.55 -1.69 -19.63
N GLU A 27 5.48 -2.30 -20.82
CA GLU A 27 6.45 -2.09 -21.91
C GLU A 27 6.14 -0.89 -22.82
N ALA A 28 5.05 -0.15 -22.57
CA ALA A 28 4.96 1.23 -23.03
C ALA A 28 6.19 1.99 -22.50
N PRO A 29 6.85 2.81 -23.34
CA PRO A 29 8.28 3.06 -23.28
C PRO A 29 8.70 3.46 -21.87
N ARG A 30 9.88 2.97 -21.46
CA ARG A 30 10.70 3.39 -20.31
C ARG A 30 10.99 4.90 -20.32
N GLN A 31 9.97 5.75 -20.42
CA GLN A 31 10.02 7.09 -19.88
C GLN A 31 10.30 6.87 -18.42
N ALA A 32 11.50 7.30 -18.00
CA ALA A 32 11.99 7.20 -16.64
C ALA A 32 10.80 7.25 -15.68
N GLN A 33 10.47 6.12 -15.06
CA GLN A 33 9.55 6.08 -13.94
C GLN A 33 10.21 6.96 -12.89
N GLN A 34 9.98 8.26 -12.95
CA GLN A 34 10.49 9.24 -12.00
C GLN A 34 9.83 8.86 -10.68
N PRO A 35 10.55 8.23 -9.75
CA PRO A 35 9.96 7.79 -8.49
C PRO A 35 9.45 8.99 -7.69
N GLU A 36 10.06 10.16 -7.94
CA GLU A 36 9.76 11.45 -7.32
C GLU A 36 8.46 12.10 -7.82
N SER A 37 8.01 11.81 -9.05
CA SER A 37 6.84 12.49 -9.63
C SER A 37 5.52 11.81 -9.25
N ARG A 38 5.56 10.58 -8.70
CA ARG A 38 4.39 9.89 -8.15
C ARG A 38 4.26 10.22 -6.67
N MET A 39 3.64 11.36 -6.39
CA MET A 39 3.27 11.77 -5.04
C MET A 39 2.11 10.88 -4.56
N PHE A 40 2.44 9.66 -4.11
CA PHE A 40 1.56 8.78 -3.33
C PHE A 40 0.31 8.24 -4.06
N GLU A 41 0.50 7.23 -4.91
CA GLU A 41 -0.58 6.53 -5.63
C GLU A 41 -1.39 5.55 -4.75
N LEU A 42 -1.64 5.83 -3.47
CA LEU A 42 -2.52 4.95 -2.67
C LEU A 42 -3.98 5.17 -3.07
N PRO A 43 -4.74 4.08 -3.33
CA PRO A 43 -6.15 4.20 -3.67
C PRO A 43 -6.96 4.77 -2.50
N ALA A 44 -8.05 5.47 -2.81
CA ALA A 44 -8.87 6.15 -1.79
C ALA A 44 -9.46 5.18 -0.74
N SER A 45 -9.56 3.89 -1.07
CA SER A 45 -9.94 2.83 -0.12
C SER A 45 -8.92 2.66 1.00
N VAL A 46 -7.62 2.64 0.68
CA VAL A 46 -6.53 2.51 1.67
C VAL A 46 -6.50 3.72 2.59
N TRP A 47 -6.61 4.93 2.04
CA TRP A 47 -6.70 6.16 2.84
C TRP A 47 -7.86 6.12 3.85
N ARG A 48 -9.04 5.69 3.42
CA ARG A 48 -10.21 5.55 4.31
C ARG A 48 -9.97 4.49 5.38
N ALA A 49 -9.35 3.36 5.03
CA ALA A 49 -9.02 2.30 5.98
C ALA A 49 -8.01 2.77 7.04
N MET A 50 -6.98 3.52 6.65
CA MET A 50 -6.02 4.11 7.60
C MET A 50 -6.71 5.06 8.58
N ILE A 51 -7.52 6.00 8.08
CA ILE A 51 -8.28 6.94 8.92
C ILE A 51 -9.21 6.19 9.88
N ALA A 52 -9.90 5.15 9.39
CA ALA A 52 -10.77 4.33 10.22
C ALA A 52 -10.01 3.64 11.37
N CYS A 53 -8.79 3.14 11.13
CA CYS A 53 -7.96 2.55 12.18
C CYS A 53 -7.63 3.54 13.30
N TYR A 54 -7.24 4.77 12.93
CA TYR A 54 -6.97 5.82 13.93
C TYR A 54 -8.24 6.27 14.66
N ALA A 55 -9.38 6.36 13.97
CA ALA A 55 -10.65 6.67 14.60
C ALA A 55 -11.05 5.60 15.63
N ILE A 56 -10.92 4.31 15.27
CA ILE A 56 -11.17 3.19 16.18
C ILE A 56 -10.27 3.28 17.41
N PHE A 57 -8.97 3.52 17.21
CA PHE A 57 -8.03 3.66 18.31
C PHE A 57 -8.41 4.78 19.27
N LEU A 58 -8.71 5.98 18.75
CA LEU A 58 -9.08 7.14 19.58
C LEU A 58 -10.39 6.93 20.33
N ILE A 59 -11.40 6.34 19.67
CA ILE A 59 -12.69 6.01 20.31
C ILE A 59 -12.49 4.96 21.41
N ALA A 60 -11.70 3.92 21.15
CA ALA A 60 -11.41 2.89 22.12
C ALA A 60 -10.68 3.45 23.35
N LEU A 61 -9.67 4.32 23.15
CA LEU A 61 -9.00 5.01 24.25
C LEU A 61 -9.94 5.92 25.03
N LEU A 62 -10.83 6.64 24.34
CA LEU A 62 -11.76 7.54 25.01
C LEU A 62 -12.74 6.76 25.91
N GLY A 63 -13.27 5.65 25.40
CA GLY A 63 -14.11 4.75 26.19
C GLY A 63 -13.37 4.11 27.36
N ALA A 64 -12.07 3.81 27.20
CA ALA A 64 -11.28 3.14 28.21
C ALA A 64 -10.79 4.04 29.35
N THR A 65 -10.64 5.36 29.14
CA THR A 65 -9.87 6.24 30.04
C THR A 65 -10.70 7.19 30.89
N GLY A 66 -11.99 7.41 30.60
CA GLY A 66 -13.02 8.01 31.49
C GLY A 66 -12.80 9.40 32.10
N GLY A 67 -11.60 9.98 32.05
CA GLY A 67 -11.21 11.20 32.77
C GLY A 67 -10.93 12.42 31.88
N ALA A 68 -11.17 13.63 32.40
CA ALA A 68 -11.04 14.89 31.67
C ALA A 68 -9.63 15.14 31.09
N HIS A 69 -8.57 14.74 31.82
CA HIS A 69 -7.19 14.87 31.34
C HIS A 69 -6.89 13.94 30.15
N ALA A 70 -7.42 12.71 30.18
CA ALA A 70 -7.27 11.77 29.07
C ALA A 70 -8.06 12.24 27.84
N ALA A 71 -9.29 12.72 28.04
CA ALA A 71 -10.10 13.29 26.97
C ALA A 71 -9.40 14.47 26.27
N PHE A 72 -8.72 15.35 27.04
CA PHE A 72 -7.94 16.45 26.49
C PHE A 72 -6.77 15.96 25.61
N ALA A 73 -6.00 14.98 26.08
CA ALA A 73 -4.90 14.40 25.31
C ALA A 73 -5.39 13.69 24.03
N ILE A 74 -6.52 13.00 24.11
CA ILE A 74 -7.18 12.35 22.96
C ILE A 74 -7.65 13.40 21.94
N ALA A 75 -8.22 14.51 22.41
CA ALA A 75 -8.63 15.61 21.53
C ALA A 75 -7.45 16.21 20.77
N ILE A 76 -6.33 16.48 21.45
CA ILE A 76 -5.10 16.96 20.80
C ILE A 76 -4.61 15.93 19.77
N SER A 77 -4.61 14.64 20.13
CA SER A 77 -4.22 13.56 19.22
C SER A 77 -5.09 13.51 17.96
N ALA A 78 -6.41 13.66 18.12
CA ALA A 78 -7.36 13.72 17.01
C ALA A 78 -7.09 14.91 16.08
N ILE A 79 -6.74 16.08 16.63
CA ILE A 79 -6.34 17.26 15.85
C ILE A 79 -5.08 16.96 15.03
N TYR A 80 -4.04 16.36 15.62
CA TYR A 80 -2.83 16.00 14.89
C TYR A 80 -3.07 14.98 13.78
N VAL A 81 -3.87 13.94 14.04
CA VAL A 81 -4.29 12.98 13.01
C VAL A 81 -5.01 13.70 11.88
N THR A 82 -5.96 14.58 12.20
CA THR A 82 -6.70 15.36 11.21
C THR A 82 -5.78 16.28 10.42
N MET A 83 -4.81 16.92 11.06
CA MET A 83 -3.83 17.78 10.41
C MET A 83 -2.96 16.97 9.44
N PHE A 84 -2.47 15.79 9.85
CA PHE A 84 -1.64 14.92 9.01
C PHE A 84 -2.39 14.48 7.73
N PHE A 85 -3.55 13.84 7.89
CA PHE A 85 -4.34 13.36 6.76
C PHE A 85 -4.92 14.51 5.92
N GLY A 86 -5.29 15.62 6.56
CA GLY A 86 -5.81 16.81 5.92
C GLY A 86 -4.76 17.50 5.04
N THR A 87 -3.55 17.70 5.57
CA THR A 87 -2.43 18.31 4.83
C THR A 87 -2.08 17.47 3.62
N ALA A 88 -1.92 16.16 3.80
CA ALA A 88 -1.59 15.27 2.70
C ALA A 88 -2.68 15.25 1.61
N ARG A 89 -3.97 15.31 2.01
CA ARG A 89 -5.08 15.44 1.06
C ARG A 89 -5.06 16.77 0.29
N VAL A 90 -4.71 17.87 0.95
CA VAL A 90 -4.60 19.19 0.32
C VAL A 90 -3.42 19.23 -0.66
N MET A 91 -2.28 18.61 -0.32
CA MET A 91 -1.14 18.49 -1.23
C MET A 91 -1.49 17.63 -2.45
N LEU A 92 -2.17 16.49 -2.25
CA LEU A 92 -2.57 15.62 -3.35
C LEU A 92 -3.55 16.31 -4.31
N ARG A 93 -4.41 17.20 -3.80
CA ARG A 93 -5.31 18.02 -4.64
C ARG A 93 -4.59 19.08 -5.47
N GLN A 94 -3.40 19.49 -5.07
CA GLN A 94 -2.57 20.46 -5.80
C GLN A 94 -1.64 19.80 -6.81
N ALA A 95 -1.46 18.47 -6.74
CA ALA A 95 -0.66 17.72 -7.70
C ALA A 95 -1.31 17.69 -9.09
N SER A 96 -0.50 17.72 -10.14
CA SER A 96 -0.95 17.55 -11.52
C SER A 96 -1.69 16.23 -11.70
N SER A 97 -2.67 16.18 -12.61
CA SER A 97 -3.45 14.98 -12.91
C SER A 97 -2.55 13.77 -13.18
N GLN A 98 -2.52 12.83 -12.23
CA GLN A 98 -1.74 11.60 -12.32
C GLN A 98 -2.66 10.43 -12.71
N PRO A 99 -2.20 9.48 -13.55
CA PRO A 99 -2.99 8.29 -13.85
C PRO A 99 -3.47 7.59 -12.58
N ARG A 100 -4.68 7.02 -12.63
CA ARG A 100 -5.23 6.25 -11.49
C ARG A 100 -4.21 5.23 -11.01
N SER A 101 -4.15 5.07 -9.69
CA SER A 101 -3.31 4.11 -8.99
C SER A 101 -3.30 2.77 -9.70
N VAL A 102 -2.12 2.18 -9.88
CA VAL A 102 -1.97 0.85 -10.46
C VAL A 102 -2.77 -0.20 -9.68
N LEU A 103 -3.00 0.02 -8.37
CA LEU A 103 -3.83 -0.85 -7.52
C LEU A 103 -5.33 -0.80 -7.85
N ASP A 104 -5.84 0.31 -8.41
CA ASP A 104 -7.26 0.48 -8.78
C ASP A 104 -7.60 -0.13 -10.16
N ARG A 105 -6.61 -0.53 -10.97
CA ARG A 105 -6.85 -1.11 -12.31
C ARG A 105 -7.30 -2.58 -12.21
N PRO A 106 -8.42 -3.01 -12.82
CA PRO A 106 -8.82 -4.41 -12.84
C PRO A 106 -7.75 -5.31 -13.51
N GLY A 107 -7.56 -6.54 -13.02
CA GLY A 107 -6.76 -7.57 -13.70
C GLY A 107 -5.24 -7.61 -13.45
N THR A 108 -4.59 -6.56 -12.94
CA THR A 108 -3.11 -6.52 -12.89
C THR A 108 -2.51 -6.88 -11.53
N VAL A 109 -1.45 -7.70 -11.54
CA VAL A 109 -0.49 -7.88 -10.44
C VAL A 109 0.44 -6.67 -10.41
N LEU A 110 0.85 -6.22 -9.21
CA LEU A 110 1.79 -5.11 -9.11
C LEU A 110 3.18 -5.63 -9.39
N GLN A 111 3.77 -5.25 -10.53
CA GLN A 111 5.14 -5.62 -10.85
C GLN A 111 6.11 -4.83 -9.95
N THR A 112 6.90 -5.53 -9.14
CA THR A 112 7.93 -4.94 -8.28
C THR A 112 9.33 -5.36 -8.75
N ALA A 113 10.38 -4.73 -8.22
CA ALA A 113 11.76 -5.11 -8.52
C ALA A 113 12.10 -6.58 -8.16
N TYR A 114 11.31 -7.20 -7.28
CA TYR A 114 11.50 -8.57 -6.80
C TYR A 114 10.47 -9.57 -7.37
N GLY A 115 9.65 -9.14 -8.33
CA GLY A 115 8.61 -9.96 -8.96
C GLY A 115 7.18 -9.44 -8.72
N PRO A 116 6.18 -10.14 -9.27
CA PRO A 116 4.78 -9.73 -9.17
C PRO A 116 4.25 -9.90 -7.74
N LEU A 117 3.65 -8.84 -7.20
CA LEU A 117 3.00 -8.85 -5.90
C LEU A 117 1.47 -8.76 -6.08
N ALA A 118 0.73 -9.60 -5.36
CA ALA A 118 -0.72 -9.55 -5.37
C ALA A 118 -1.21 -8.30 -4.64
N ARG A 119 -2.32 -7.72 -5.10
CA ARG A 119 -2.89 -6.51 -4.47
C ARG A 119 -3.16 -6.66 -2.98
N LYS A 120 -3.67 -7.82 -2.55
CA LYS A 120 -3.93 -8.10 -1.13
C LYS A 120 -2.67 -7.98 -0.26
N GLU A 121 -1.51 -8.34 -0.80
CA GLU A 121 -0.23 -8.30 -0.08
C GLU A 121 0.24 -6.86 0.08
N VAL A 122 0.10 -6.04 -0.97
CA VAL A 122 0.38 -4.59 -0.91
C VAL A 122 -0.54 -3.90 0.11
N TYR A 123 -1.84 -4.22 0.07
CA TYR A 123 -2.80 -3.70 1.05
C TYR A 123 -2.42 -4.10 2.47
N GLY A 124 -2.04 -5.37 2.68
CA GLY A 124 -1.56 -5.87 3.96
C GLY A 124 -0.35 -5.08 4.46
N GLN A 125 0.66 -4.87 3.62
CA GLN A 125 1.88 -4.13 3.98
C GLN A 125 1.59 -2.69 4.40
N VAL A 126 0.70 -1.99 3.70
CA VAL A 126 0.36 -0.60 4.03
C VAL A 126 -0.50 -0.50 5.29
N LEU A 127 -1.42 -1.45 5.48
CA LEU A 127 -2.40 -1.39 6.56
C LEU A 127 -1.96 -2.08 7.86
N ILE A 128 -0.85 -2.84 7.85
CA ILE A 128 -0.42 -3.60 9.04
C ILE A 128 -0.16 -2.70 10.26
N VAL A 129 0.52 -1.56 10.06
CA VAL A 129 0.85 -0.63 11.16
C VAL A 129 -0.42 0.06 11.68
N PRO A 130 -1.27 0.69 10.84
CA PRO A 130 -2.54 1.25 11.31
C PRO A 130 -3.44 0.21 12.00
N ALA A 131 -3.54 -1.00 11.45
CA ALA A 131 -4.34 -2.07 12.03
C ALA A 131 -3.83 -2.47 13.41
N ALA A 132 -2.51 -2.61 13.59
CA ALA A 132 -1.91 -2.91 14.89
C ALA A 132 -2.25 -1.83 15.93
N VAL A 133 -2.22 -0.55 15.55
CA VAL A 133 -2.62 0.56 16.43
C VAL A 133 -4.11 0.46 16.81
N ALA A 134 -4.98 0.15 15.86
CA ALA A 134 -6.40 -0.05 16.13
C ALA A 134 -6.64 -1.22 17.11
N PHE A 135 -6.02 -2.37 16.86
CA PHE A 135 -6.12 -3.54 17.75
C PHE A 135 -5.54 -3.27 19.14
N PHE A 136 -4.46 -2.48 19.23
CA PHE A 136 -3.91 -2.05 20.51
C PHE A 136 -4.94 -1.23 21.31
N GLY A 137 -5.59 -0.25 20.68
CA GLY A 137 -6.65 0.53 21.34
C GLY A 137 -7.84 -0.34 21.76
N ILE A 138 -8.29 -1.25 20.90
CA ILE A 138 -9.34 -2.22 21.23
C ILE A 138 -8.92 -3.07 22.43
N GLY A 139 -7.68 -3.57 22.45
CA GLY A 139 -7.15 -4.36 23.56
C GLY A 139 -7.18 -3.60 24.89
N ILE A 140 -6.73 -2.34 24.91
CA ILE A 140 -6.83 -1.47 26.10
C ILE A 140 -8.30 -1.32 26.54
N SER A 141 -9.20 -1.09 25.60
CA SER A 141 -10.62 -0.91 25.89
C SER A 141 -11.27 -2.18 26.46
N VAL A 142 -10.96 -3.35 25.93
CA VAL A 142 -11.44 -4.63 26.46
C VAL A 142 -10.89 -4.89 27.85
N ILE A 143 -9.59 -4.66 28.07
CA ILE A 143 -8.98 -4.83 29.40
C ILE A 143 -9.64 -3.89 30.40
N SER A 144 -9.81 -2.61 30.04
CA SER A 144 -10.50 -1.64 30.89
C SER A 144 -11.93 -2.08 31.23
N ALA A 145 -12.70 -2.55 30.24
CA ALA A 145 -14.08 -3.00 30.45
C ALA A 145 -14.22 -4.26 31.31
N VAL A 146 -13.18 -5.10 31.43
CA VAL A 146 -13.21 -6.33 32.22
C VAL A 146 -12.63 -6.12 33.62
N VAL A 147 -11.62 -5.27 33.76
CA VAL A 147 -10.88 -5.05 35.01
C VAL A 147 -11.51 -3.95 35.86
N MET A 148 -12.09 -2.94 35.22
CA MET A 148 -12.61 -1.73 35.83
C MET A 148 -14.13 -1.80 35.98
#